data_AF-A0A3D5SJ94-F1
#
_entry.id   AF-A0A3D5SJ94-F1
#
_cell.length_a   1.000
_cell.length_b   1.000
_cell.length_c   1.000
_cell.angle_alpha   90.00
_cell.angle_beta   90.00
_cell.angle_gamma   90.00
#
_symmetry.space_group_name_H-M   'P 1'
#
loop_
_entity.id
_entity.type
_entity.pdbx_description
1 polymer ?
#
loop_
_entity_poly.entity_id
_entity_poly.type
_entity_poly.pdbx_seq_one_letter_code
_entity_poly.pdbx_strand_id
1 'polypeptide(L)'
;MSSVNEQQAGVASGINNAVSRAASLLAIAVLGVVMLQIFSRELQRRLGDMDIPEATRAQLFQQRIKVAGLEIPRNLDSTEQELVAQAVKESFVSGFRVVMFIAAAMALAGALTTGLIIEHKKQQAS
;
A
#
# COMPACT_ATOMS: atom_id res chain seq x y z
N MET A 1 8.07 11.17 -26.33
CA MET A 1 6.89 10.75 -27.13
C MET A 1 7.20 10.95 -28.60
N SER A 2 7.91 10.00 -29.21
CA SER A 2 8.35 10.05 -30.62
C SER A 2 7.73 8.94 -31.47
N SER A 3 6.66 8.33 -30.98
CA SER A 3 5.93 7.21 -31.60
C SER A 3 4.70 7.64 -32.41
N VAL A 4 4.36 8.94 -32.45
CA VAL A 4 3.25 9.52 -33.23
C VAL A 4 3.70 10.79 -33.96
N ASN A 5 3.06 11.11 -35.09
CA ASN A 5 3.31 12.36 -35.84
C ASN A 5 2.95 13.60 -35.00
N GLU A 6 3.61 14.74 -35.26
CA GLU A 6 3.45 15.98 -34.48
C GLU A 6 1.99 16.43 -34.35
N GLN A 7 1.19 16.26 -35.41
CA GLN A 7 -0.24 16.61 -35.42
C GLN A 7 -1.07 15.83 -34.39
N GLN A 8 -0.61 14.67 -33.93
CA GLN A 8 -1.29 13.80 -32.95
C GLN A 8 -0.62 13.82 -31.57
N ALA A 9 0.53 14.49 -31.41
CA ALA A 9 1.29 14.51 -30.16
C ALA A 9 0.49 15.10 -28.99
N GLY A 10 -0.36 16.10 -29.26
CA GLY A 10 -1.27 16.69 -28.26
C GLY A 10 -2.29 15.70 -27.70
N VAL A 11 -2.95 14.94 -28.59
CA VAL A 11 -3.94 13.91 -28.18
C VAL A 11 -3.27 12.77 -27.42
N ALA A 12 -2.12 12.30 -27.91
CA ALA A 12 -1.35 11.25 -27.24
C ALA A 12 -0.90 11.67 -25.82
N SER A 13 -0.46 12.92 -25.65
CA SER A 13 -0.03 13.44 -24.35
C SER A 13 -1.22 13.59 -23.40
N GLY A 14 -2.37 14.05 -23.91
CA GLY A 14 -3.62 14.12 -23.17
C GLY A 14 -4.06 12.77 -22.63
N ILE A 15 -4.02 11.72 -23.46
CA ILE A 15 -4.33 10.34 -23.04
C ILE A 15 -3.36 9.87 -21.95
N ASN A 16 -2.04 10.03 -22.16
CA ASN A 16 -1.05 9.61 -21.17
C ASN A 16 -1.24 10.32 -19.82
N ASN A 17 -1.58 11.62 -19.83
CA ASN A 17 -1.84 12.38 -18.62
C ASN A 17 -3.11 11.90 -17.90
N ALA A 18 -4.20 11.69 -18.64
CA ALA A 18 -5.46 11.19 -18.09
C ALA A 18 -5.28 9.80 -17.46
N VAL A 19 -4.61 8.88 -18.16
CA VAL A 19 -4.28 7.54 -17.66
C VAL A 19 -3.40 7.62 -16.41
N SER A 20 -2.37 8.47 -16.40
CA SER A 20 -1.48 8.62 -15.23
C SER A 20 -2.22 9.08 -13.98
N ARG A 21 -3.15 10.04 -14.13
CA ARG A 21 -3.98 10.53 -13.01
C ARG A 21 -4.96 9.46 -12.52
N ALA A 22 -5.63 8.77 -13.43
CA ALA A 22 -6.54 7.69 -13.05
C ALA A 22 -5.79 6.56 -12.33
N ALA A 23 -4.61 6.19 -12.83
CA ALA A 23 -3.77 5.16 -12.23
C ALA A 23 -3.30 5.54 -10.81
N SER A 24 -2.90 6.79 -10.58
CA SER A 24 -2.48 7.22 -9.23
C SER A 24 -3.61 7.20 -8.21
N LEU A 25 -4.81 7.66 -8.60
CA LEU A 25 -5.99 7.59 -7.74
C LEU A 25 -6.39 6.15 -7.40
N LEU A 26 -6.40 5.27 -8.41
CA LEU A 26 -6.67 3.85 -8.21
C LEU A 26 -5.62 3.19 -7.32
N ALA A 27 -4.34 3.51 -7.51
CA ALA A 27 -3.26 2.98 -6.67
C ALA A 27 -3.45 3.37 -5.20
N ILE A 28 -3.77 4.63 -4.91
CA ILE A 28 -4.05 5.08 -3.54
C ILE A 28 -5.22 4.29 -2.92
N ALA A 29 -6.32 4.16 -3.66
CA ALA A 29 -7.50 3.45 -3.17
C ALA A 29 -7.24 1.96 -2.91
N VAL A 30 -6.67 1.26 -3.89
CA VAL A 30 -6.43 -0.19 -3.82
C VAL A 30 -5.37 -0.51 -2.77
N LEU A 31 -4.22 0.19 -2.79
CA LEU A 31 -3.16 -0.06 -1.82
C LEU A 31 -3.57 0.35 -0.41
N GLY A 32 -4.41 1.37 -0.25
CA GLY A 32 -5.01 1.73 1.04
C GLY A 32 -5.90 0.62 1.61
N VAL A 33 -6.73 -0.02 0.78
CA VAL A 33 -7.55 -1.18 1.19
C VAL A 33 -6.65 -2.36 1.58
N VAL A 34 -5.63 -2.68 0.79
CA VAL A 34 -4.67 -3.74 1.12
C VAL A 34 -3.99 -3.46 2.45
N MET A 35 -3.49 -2.24 2.64
CA MET A 35 -2.87 -1.80 3.88
C MET A 35 -3.79 -2.01 5.08
N LEU A 36 -5.03 -1.52 5.00
CA LEU A 36 -6.01 -1.64 6.08
C LEU A 36 -6.32 -3.10 6.40
N GLN A 37 -6.46 -3.96 5.39
CA GLN A 37 -6.76 -5.38 5.58
C GLN A 37 -5.62 -6.11 6.31
N ILE A 38 -4.37 -5.92 5.87
CA ILE A 38 -3.21 -6.55 6.50
C ILE A 38 -3.00 -6.00 7.91
N PHE A 39 -3.08 -4.67 8.08
CA PHE A 39 -2.99 -4.03 9.39
C PHE A 39 -4.04 -4.58 10.35
N SER A 40 -5.31 -4.68 9.92
CA SER A 40 -6.40 -5.17 10.78
C SER A 40 -6.15 -6.61 11.22
N ARG A 41 -5.72 -7.49 10.31
CA ARG A 41 -5.42 -8.89 10.64
C ARG A 41 -4.27 -9.00 11.65
N GLU A 42 -3.18 -8.27 11.43
CA GLU A 42 -2.03 -8.29 12.33
C GLU A 42 -2.35 -7.66 13.70
N LEU A 43 -3.13 -6.58 13.71
CA LEU A 43 -3.57 -5.93 14.95
C LEU A 43 -4.44 -6.88 15.76
N GLN A 44 -5.43 -7.52 15.13
CA GLN A 44 -6.29 -8.50 15.79
C GLN A 44 -5.48 -9.66 16.38
N ARG A 45 -4.53 -10.21 15.61
CA ARG A 45 -3.66 -11.30 16.06
C ARG A 45 -2.83 -10.87 17.29
N ARG A 46 -2.13 -9.75 17.19
CA ARG A 46 -1.22 -9.28 18.25
C ARG A 46 -1.94 -8.86 19.51
N LEU A 47 -3.10 -8.21 19.39
CA LEU A 47 -3.94 -7.92 20.56
C LEU A 47 -4.54 -9.20 21.16
N GLY A 48 -4.81 -10.22 20.32
CA GLY A 48 -5.26 -11.55 20.71
C GLY A 48 -4.31 -12.27 21.65
N ASP A 49 -3.01 -12.10 21.42
CA ASP A 49 -1.91 -12.69 22.19
C ASP A 49 -1.63 -11.97 23.52
N MET A 50 -2.28 -10.82 23.79
CA MET A 50 -2.10 -10.04 25.02
C MET A 50 -3.16 -10.37 26.07
N ASP A 51 -2.75 -10.33 27.34
CA ASP A 51 -3.65 -10.42 28.50
C ASP A 51 -4.23 -9.03 28.86
N ILE A 52 -5.08 -8.51 27.98
CA ILE A 52 -5.81 -7.25 28.19
C ILE A 52 -7.32 -7.50 28.18
N PRO A 53 -8.14 -6.66 28.85
CA PRO A 53 -9.58 -6.82 28.85
C PRO A 53 -10.16 -6.84 27.43
N GLU A 54 -11.10 -7.76 27.18
CA GLU A 54 -11.74 -7.90 25.86
C GLU A 54 -12.41 -6.60 25.39
N ALA A 55 -12.99 -5.83 26.32
CA ALA A 55 -13.54 -4.51 26.04
C ALA A 55 -12.48 -3.54 25.48
N THR A 56 -11.28 -3.52 26.06
CA THR A 56 -10.15 -2.70 25.57
C THR A 56 -9.71 -3.17 24.19
N ARG A 57 -9.57 -4.49 24.00
CA ARG A 57 -9.23 -5.09 22.70
C ARG A 57 -10.25 -4.68 21.61
N ALA A 58 -11.54 -4.76 21.90
CA ALA A 58 -12.60 -4.36 20.98
C ALA A 58 -12.56 -2.86 20.66
N GLN A 59 -12.33 -2.00 21.67
CA GLN A 59 -12.18 -0.56 21.49
C GLN A 59 -10.99 -0.20 20.59
N LEU A 60 -9.83 -0.80 20.83
CA LEU A 60 -8.64 -0.65 20.00
C LEU A 60 -8.95 -1.11 18.57
N PHE A 61 -9.56 -2.29 18.41
CA PHE A 61 -9.87 -2.83 17.10
C PHE A 61 -10.88 -1.96 16.34
N GLN A 62 -11.90 -1.37 16.98
CA GLN A 62 -12.84 -0.46 16.30
C GLN A 62 -12.13 0.72 15.63
N GLN A 63 -11.03 1.20 16.23
CA GLN A 63 -10.21 2.30 15.71
C GLN A 63 -9.28 1.91 14.56
N ARG A 64 -9.29 0.67 14.05
CA ARG A 64 -8.30 0.19 13.06
C ARG A 64 -8.16 1.06 11.80
N ILE A 65 -9.21 1.80 11.43
CA ILE A 65 -9.19 2.71 10.27
C ILE A 65 -8.20 3.86 10.43
N LYS A 66 -7.84 4.22 11.68
CA LYS A 66 -6.81 5.23 12.00
C LYS A 66 -5.38 4.69 11.80
N VAL A 67 -5.22 3.37 11.68
CA VAL A 67 -3.94 2.70 11.47
C VAL A 67 -2.89 3.13 12.52
N ALA A 68 -1.81 3.81 12.13
CA ALA A 68 -0.77 4.28 13.04
C ALA A 68 -1.24 5.45 13.95
N GLY A 69 -2.36 6.10 13.62
CA GLY A 69 -2.99 7.13 14.44
C GLY A 69 -4.00 6.59 15.45
N LEU A 70 -3.95 5.29 15.75
CA LEU A 70 -4.80 4.68 16.76
C LEU A 70 -4.49 5.27 18.15
N GLU A 71 -5.53 5.61 18.90
CA GLU A 71 -5.39 6.17 20.25
C GLU A 71 -5.42 5.07 21.31
N ILE A 72 -4.36 5.00 22.11
CA ILE A 72 -4.20 4.00 23.17
C ILE A 72 -4.93 4.49 24.44
N PRO A 73 -5.83 3.67 25.02
CA PRO A 73 -6.53 4.01 26.24
C PRO A 73 -5.57 4.25 27.41
N ARG A 74 -5.77 5.37 28.14
CA ARG A 74 -4.92 5.77 29.28
C ARG A 74 -5.19 4.99 30.58
N ASN A 75 -6.24 4.17 30.58
CA ASN A 75 -6.61 3.32 31.72
C ASN A 75 -5.83 2.00 31.78
N LEU A 76 -5.01 1.72 30.77
CA LEU A 76 -4.03 0.63 30.79
C LEU A 76 -2.82 1.02 31.64
N ASP A 77 -2.13 0.05 32.21
CA ASP A 77 -0.84 0.31 32.85
C ASP A 77 0.23 0.74 31.82
N SER A 78 1.36 1.27 32.29
CA SER A 78 2.41 1.75 31.38
C SER A 78 2.99 0.66 30.48
N THR A 79 3.04 -0.58 30.95
CA THR A 79 3.61 -1.72 30.22
C THR A 79 2.64 -2.20 29.15
N GLU A 80 1.36 -2.32 29.47
CA GLU A 80 0.28 -2.60 28.53
C GLU A 80 0.19 -1.53 27.44
N GLN A 81 0.31 -0.24 27.80
CA GLN A 81 0.33 0.85 26.82
C GLN A 81 1.49 0.70 25.84
N GLU A 82 2.68 0.36 26.33
CA GLU A 82 3.86 0.15 25.48
C GLU A 82 3.69 -1.09 24.57
N LEU A 83 3.17 -2.19 25.11
CA LEU A 83 2.87 -3.41 24.34
C LEU A 83 1.84 -3.14 23.24
N VAL A 84 0.77 -2.40 23.54
CA VAL A 84 -0.23 -1.99 22.55
C VAL A 84 0.39 -1.09 21.49
N ALA A 85 1.21 -0.11 21.88
CA ALA A 85 1.90 0.77 20.95
C ALA A 85 2.81 -0.02 20.00
N GLN A 86 3.56 -0.98 20.53
CA GLN A 86 4.41 -1.87 19.75
C GLN A 86 3.58 -2.73 18.80
N ALA A 87 2.45 -3.29 19.24
CA ALA A 87 1.58 -4.07 18.38
C ALA A 87 0.98 -3.24 17.23
N VAL A 88 0.58 -2.00 17.48
CA VAL A 88 0.10 -1.08 16.44
C VAL A 88 1.23 -0.80 15.43
N LYS A 89 2.44 -0.47 15.92
CA LYS A 89 3.61 -0.20 15.07
C LYS A 89 3.95 -1.41 14.20
N GLU A 90 4.06 -2.58 14.78
CA GLU A 90 4.43 -3.80 14.06
C GLU A 90 3.35 -4.22 13.06
N SER A 91 2.07 -4.04 13.39
CA SER A 91 0.95 -4.26 12.46
C SER A 91 1.02 -3.31 11.27
N PHE A 92 1.36 -2.04 11.51
CA PHE A 92 1.57 -1.05 10.46
C PHE A 92 2.74 -1.44 9.56
N VAL A 93 3.89 -1.80 10.15
CA VAL A 93 5.07 -2.22 9.38
C VAL A 93 4.76 -3.46 8.53
N SER A 94 4.02 -4.44 9.05
CA SER A 94 3.60 -5.61 8.28
C SER A 94 2.74 -5.22 7.06
N GLY A 95 1.72 -4.38 7.24
CA GLY A 95 0.91 -3.88 6.13
C GLY A 95 1.72 -3.10 5.10
N PHE A 96 2.58 -2.21 5.57
CA PHE A 96 3.43 -1.38 4.71
C PHE A 96 4.39 -2.24 3.88
N ARG A 97 4.96 -3.30 4.48
CA ARG A 97 5.85 -4.23 3.78
C ARG A 97 5.14 -4.94 2.62
N VAL A 98 3.89 -5.36 2.82
CA VAL A 98 3.08 -5.97 1.74
C VAL A 98 2.85 -4.97 0.60
N VAL A 99 2.49 -3.72 0.92
CA VAL A 99 2.32 -2.66 -0.08
C VAL A 99 3.62 -2.43 -0.87
N MET A 100 4.77 -2.41 -0.18
CA MET A 100 6.08 -2.26 -0.82
C MET A 100 6.42 -3.43 -1.76
N PHE A 101 6.07 -4.67 -1.41
CA PHE A 101 6.25 -5.81 -2.31
C PHE A 101 5.38 -5.71 -3.57
N ILE A 102 4.13 -5.25 -3.42
CA ILE A 102 3.25 -5.01 -4.57
C ILE A 102 3.87 -3.93 -5.48
N ALA A 103 4.34 -2.83 -4.91
CA ALA A 103 4.99 -1.77 -5.66
C ALA A 103 6.25 -2.26 -6.39
N ALA A 104 7.09 -3.06 -5.72
CA ALA A 104 8.27 -3.67 -6.32
C ALA A 104 7.90 -4.61 -7.49
N ALA A 105 6.87 -5.44 -7.33
CA ALA A 105 6.38 -6.33 -8.39
C ALA A 105 5.87 -5.54 -9.60
N MET A 106 5.13 -4.44 -9.39
CA MET A 106 4.68 -3.57 -10.47
C MET A 106 5.85 -2.91 -11.20
N ALA A 107 6.87 -2.44 -10.47
CA ALA A 107 8.06 -1.84 -11.06
C ALA A 107 8.84 -2.86 -11.91
N LEU A 108 9.01 -4.09 -11.42
CA LEU A 108 9.63 -5.17 -12.17
C LEU A 108 8.83 -5.54 -13.43
N ALA A 109 7.51 -5.64 -13.33
CA ALA A 109 6.65 -5.89 -14.49
C ALA A 109 6.80 -4.78 -15.56
N GLY A 110 6.87 -3.51 -15.14
CA GLY A 110 7.14 -2.38 -16.04
C GLY A 110 8.51 -2.46 -16.71
N ALA A 111 9.55 -2.82 -15.95
CA ALA A 111 10.90 -3.00 -16.47
C ALA A 111 10.97 -4.15 -17.50
N LEU A 112 10.35 -5.30 -17.20
CA LEU A 112 10.29 -6.45 -18.11
C LEU A 112 9.53 -6.12 -19.40
N THR A 113 8.37 -5.48 -19.28
CA THR A 113 7.57 -5.07 -20.44
C THR A 113 8.38 -4.14 -21.35
N THR A 114 9.07 -3.17 -20.76
CA THR A 114 9.94 -2.24 -21.50
C THR A 114 11.11 -2.97 -22.15
N GLY A 115 11.77 -3.88 -21.43
CA GLY A 115 12.89 -4.67 -21.94
C GLY A 115 12.51 -5.53 -23.15
N LEU A 116 11.41 -6.28 -23.05
CA LEU A 116 10.92 -7.14 -24.14
C LEU A 116 10.55 -6.35 -25.40
N ILE A 117 9.94 -5.17 -25.24
CA ILE A 117 9.54 -4.30 -26.36
C ILE A 117 10.78 -3.71 -27.05
N ILE A 118 11.77 -3.25 -26.29
CA ILE A 118 13.01 -2.66 -26.86
C ILE A 118 13.81 -3.73 -27.62
N GLU A 119 13.92 -4.94 -27.07
CA GLU A 119 14.66 -6.04 -27.69
C GLU A 119 14.04 -6.47 -29.03
N HIS A 120 12.71 -6.62 -29.09
CA HIS A 120 11.99 -6.91 -30.34
C HIS A 120 12.22 -5.84 -31.41
N LYS A 121 12.26 -4.56 -31.02
CA LYS A 121 12.49 -3.46 -31.96
C LYS A 121 13.92 -3.47 -32.54
N LYS A 122 14.90 -3.97 -31.77
CA LYS A 122 16.29 -4.11 -32.22
C LYS A 122 16.47 -5.27 -33.20
N GLN A 123 15.75 -6.37 -33.01
CA GLN A 123 15.80 -7.55 -33.90
C GLN A 123 15.13 -7.30 -35.27
N GLN A 124 14.09 -6.47 -35.33
CA GLN A 124 13.42 -6.13 -36.61
C GLN A 124 14.16 -5.07 -37.44
N ALA A 125 15.10 -4.35 -36.83
CA ALA A 125 15.89 -3.31 -37.49
C ALA A 125 17.28 -3.78 -37.98
N SER A 126 17.58 -5.08 -37.80
CA SER A 126 18.82 -5.74 -38.23
C SER A 126 18.52 -6.79 -39.30
#